data_AF-Q54C41-F1
#
_entry.id   AF-Q54C41-F1
#
_cell.length_a   1.000
_cell.length_b   1.000
_cell.length_c   1.000
_cell.angle_alpha   90.00
_cell.angle_beta   90.00
_cell.angle_gamma   90.00
#
_symmetry.space_group_name_H-M   'P 1'
#
loop_
_entity.id
_entity.type
_entity.pdbx_description
1 polymer ?
#
loop_
_entity_poly.entity_id
_entity_poly.type
_entity_poly.pdbx_seq_one_letter_code
_entity_poly.pdbx_strand_id
1 'polypeptide(L)'
;MIKLSNFILLFFIYITILLVNSQDIYVNYNVPKGYSTFDECGDWNTPCVSIEDAGKRAISNSIASGVDQFITIVGNVDGTTSASFSNLYKYCGTLNIRSYNNVPVTIDGSSSTTPFITIEENEVVSCNKKRRYIFRFLQFENWDQTLAKININQETNLASIEDSKNVAIAFFNSKLTSISSLSLIYPKNIGYEYNQIATSITFNTLVAEKLTSSSTLFAPNSITNYLPPVYIVGGTTSFYSATFNDNNFTTTPFIYTVGGESRFTSSIVFNNSIFCTPFSFANAAIGTYRNLVFNDYKLTTLVQATGTPVLSYSLMNIHVTLNTAQDVPSGFCSINQYLGYTFSDSFIVVKDSGSSPIYSNVYPSSSSNRIPVLIDNSNVSFWPYLNLVETSFDFNFVNSQISLYYPIGDSNGIIRGSNSTIMLHSVEDNSVACGCSNCHFDSMIGTIECPIVTPTPSTCMCSCPCVSSSSSSLSSSSFSL
;
A
#
# COMPACT_ATOMS: atom_id res chain seq x y z
N MET A 1 4.24 2.87 -47.46
CA MET A 1 3.43 1.90 -46.69
C MET A 1 4.24 0.63 -46.49
N ILE A 2 4.73 0.38 -45.28
CA ILE A 2 5.31 -0.94 -44.95
C ILE A 2 4.13 -1.91 -44.89
N LYS A 3 4.11 -2.93 -45.77
CA LYS A 3 3.06 -3.95 -45.77
C LYS A 3 3.06 -4.65 -44.40
N LEU A 4 1.88 -4.93 -43.83
CA LEU A 4 1.70 -5.56 -42.51
C LEU A 4 2.59 -6.80 -42.29
N SER A 5 2.80 -7.60 -43.35
CA SER A 5 3.71 -8.75 -43.34
C SER A 5 5.18 -8.39 -43.02
N ASN A 6 5.68 -7.26 -43.52
CA ASN A 6 7.04 -6.79 -43.22
C ASN A 6 7.15 -6.26 -41.78
N PHE A 7 6.07 -5.71 -41.22
CA PHE A 7 6.04 -5.29 -39.82
C PHE A 7 6.09 -6.49 -38.87
N ILE A 8 5.32 -7.55 -39.16
CA ILE A 8 5.36 -8.81 -38.40
C ILE A 8 6.75 -9.46 -38.49
N LEU A 9 7.35 -9.50 -39.69
CA LEU A 9 8.69 -10.07 -39.87
C LEU A 9 9.76 -9.28 -39.10
N LEU A 10 9.75 -7.95 -39.19
CA LEU A 10 10.66 -7.08 -38.43
C LEU A 10 10.45 -7.22 -36.91
N PHE A 11 9.20 -7.39 -36.47
CA PHE A 11 8.87 -7.63 -35.07
C PHE A 11 9.41 -8.98 -34.58
N PHE A 12 9.26 -10.06 -35.37
CA PHE A 12 9.85 -11.36 -35.05
C PHE A 12 11.37 -11.29 -35.04
N ILE A 13 12.00 -10.69 -36.05
CA ILE A 13 13.47 -10.52 -36.10
C ILE A 13 13.95 -9.73 -34.87
N TYR A 14 13.26 -8.64 -34.50
CA TYR A 14 13.59 -7.86 -33.30
C TYR A 14 13.45 -8.67 -32.01
N ILE A 15 12.38 -9.46 -31.87
CA ILE A 15 12.21 -10.37 -30.72
C ILE A 15 13.30 -11.45 -30.69
N THR A 16 13.65 -12.03 -31.85
CA THR A 16 14.71 -13.04 -31.93
C THR A 16 16.08 -12.43 -31.59
N ILE A 17 16.38 -11.22 -32.05
CA ILE A 17 17.63 -10.51 -31.70
C ILE A 17 17.69 -10.20 -30.19
N LEU A 18 16.58 -9.80 -29.58
CA LEU A 18 16.48 -9.61 -28.12
C LEU A 18 16.72 -10.92 -27.35
N LEU A 19 16.18 -12.04 -27.84
CA LEU A 19 16.31 -13.37 -27.21
C LEU A 19 17.70 -14.00 -27.41
N VAL A 20 18.37 -13.75 -28.54
CA VAL A 20 19.67 -14.37 -28.86
C VAL A 20 20.82 -13.73 -28.08
N ASN A 21 20.70 -12.47 -27.68
CA ASN A 21 21.78 -11.75 -26.96
C ASN A 21 21.66 -11.77 -25.43
N SER A 22 20.59 -12.31 -24.85
CA SER A 22 20.45 -12.40 -23.41
C SER A 22 21.09 -13.70 -22.89
N GLN A 23 22.11 -13.57 -22.05
CA GLN A 23 22.68 -14.72 -21.35
C GLN A 23 21.83 -15.04 -20.11
N ASP A 24 21.33 -16.28 -20.04
CA ASP A 24 20.69 -16.82 -18.85
C ASP A 24 21.78 -17.15 -17.81
N ILE A 25 21.63 -16.64 -16.59
CA ILE A 25 22.42 -17.03 -15.43
C ILE A 25 21.60 -18.05 -14.64
N TYR A 26 22.00 -19.32 -14.67
CA TYR A 26 21.34 -20.39 -13.94
C TYR A 26 21.77 -20.42 -12.48
N VAL A 27 20.79 -20.64 -11.58
CA VAL A 27 21.00 -20.82 -10.14
C VAL A 27 20.44 -22.16 -9.73
N ASN A 28 21.22 -22.99 -9.03
CA ASN A 28 20.75 -24.27 -8.51
C ASN A 28 21.40 -24.55 -7.15
N TYR A 29 20.60 -24.52 -6.08
CA TYR A 29 21.08 -24.80 -4.72
C TYR A 29 21.32 -26.31 -4.47
N ASN A 30 20.87 -27.18 -5.38
CA ASN A 30 20.91 -28.64 -5.21
C ASN A 30 22.18 -29.29 -5.79
N VAL A 31 23.16 -28.50 -6.22
CA VAL A 31 24.44 -29.00 -6.74
C VAL A 31 25.61 -28.47 -5.91
N PRO A 32 26.72 -29.21 -5.82
CA PRO A 32 27.93 -28.71 -5.16
C PRO A 32 28.45 -27.44 -5.85
N LYS A 33 29.08 -26.55 -5.07
CA LYS A 33 29.76 -25.38 -5.61
C LYS A 33 30.93 -25.81 -6.52
N GLY A 34 30.77 -25.59 -7.82
CA GLY A 34 31.75 -25.95 -8.86
C GLY A 34 32.64 -24.80 -9.35
N TYR A 35 32.60 -23.65 -8.67
CA TYR A 35 33.28 -22.41 -9.07
C TYR A 35 33.97 -21.73 -7.88
N SER A 36 35.03 -20.96 -8.15
CA SER A 36 35.77 -20.23 -7.12
C SER A 36 35.25 -18.80 -6.94
N THR A 37 34.84 -18.15 -8.04
CA THR A 37 34.36 -16.77 -8.07
C THR A 37 32.98 -16.67 -8.74
N PHE A 38 32.20 -15.64 -8.43
CA PHE A 38 30.87 -15.46 -9.05
C PHE A 38 30.93 -15.25 -10.57
N ASP A 39 32.08 -14.89 -11.13
CA ASP A 39 32.28 -14.73 -12.58
C ASP A 39 32.38 -16.05 -13.34
N GLU A 40 32.62 -17.15 -12.63
CA GLU A 40 32.75 -18.49 -13.20
C GLU A 40 31.43 -19.29 -13.16
N CYS A 41 30.38 -18.74 -12.52
CA CYS A 41 29.08 -19.39 -12.42
C CYS A 41 28.04 -18.78 -13.36
N GLY A 42 26.97 -19.54 -13.60
CA GLY A 42 25.79 -19.08 -14.34
C GLY A 42 25.47 -19.93 -15.57
N ASP A 43 26.37 -20.81 -15.99
CA ASP A 43 26.09 -21.77 -17.07
C ASP A 43 25.28 -22.96 -16.56
N TRP A 44 24.58 -23.67 -17.46
CA TRP A 44 23.84 -24.88 -17.10
C TRP A 44 24.71 -25.95 -16.43
N ASN A 45 25.97 -26.10 -16.86
CA ASN A 45 26.91 -27.09 -16.32
C ASN A 45 27.62 -26.60 -15.06
N THR A 46 27.62 -25.29 -14.79
CA THR A 46 28.23 -24.68 -13.60
C THR A 46 27.30 -23.57 -13.12
N PRO A 47 26.10 -23.91 -12.62
CA PRO A 47 25.15 -22.92 -12.17
C PRO A 47 25.68 -22.26 -10.90
N CYS A 48 25.25 -21.03 -10.65
CA CYS A 48 25.49 -20.39 -9.36
C CYS A 48 24.76 -21.20 -8.28
N VAL A 49 25.40 -21.45 -7.13
CA VAL A 49 24.78 -22.16 -5.99
C VAL A 49 24.22 -21.20 -4.95
N SER A 50 24.18 -19.91 -5.28
CA SER A 50 23.49 -18.89 -4.50
C SER A 50 22.88 -17.83 -5.42
N ILE A 51 21.74 -17.28 -5.01
CA ILE A 51 21.11 -16.13 -5.67
C ILE A 51 22.00 -14.88 -5.59
N GLU A 52 22.77 -14.73 -4.50
CA GLU A 52 23.69 -13.60 -4.31
C GLU A 52 24.79 -13.59 -5.38
N ASP A 53 25.43 -14.73 -5.63
CA ASP A 53 26.47 -14.84 -6.66
C ASP A 53 25.90 -14.58 -8.06
N ALA A 54 24.69 -15.07 -8.34
CA ALA A 54 24.00 -14.79 -9.59
C ALA A 54 23.70 -13.29 -9.77
N GLY A 55 23.32 -12.59 -8.69
CA GLY A 55 23.15 -11.15 -8.67
C GLY A 55 24.46 -10.40 -8.96
N LYS A 56 25.57 -10.79 -8.32
CA LYS A 56 26.90 -10.21 -8.57
C LYS A 56 27.35 -10.43 -10.02
N ARG A 57 27.12 -11.62 -10.57
CA ARG A 57 27.37 -11.94 -11.98
C ARG A 57 26.54 -11.06 -12.92
N ALA A 58 25.26 -10.88 -12.63
CA ALA A 58 24.39 -10.03 -13.44
C ALA A 58 24.85 -8.56 -13.44
N ILE A 59 25.34 -8.05 -12.31
CA ILE A 59 25.95 -6.71 -12.22
C ILE A 59 27.20 -6.63 -13.11
N SER A 60 28.11 -7.60 -13.00
CA SER A 60 29.32 -7.70 -13.84
C SER A 60 28.98 -7.66 -15.33
N ASN A 61 28.02 -8.48 -15.77
CA ASN A 61 27.54 -8.52 -17.15
C ASN A 61 26.89 -7.21 -17.60
N SER A 62 26.10 -6.57 -16.73
CA SER A 62 25.44 -5.29 -17.00
C SER A 62 26.44 -4.17 -17.25
N ILE A 63 27.53 -4.10 -16.45
CA ILE A 63 28.60 -3.13 -16.63
C ILE A 63 29.34 -3.35 -17.95
N ALA A 64 29.60 -4.61 -18.32
CA ALA A 64 30.37 -4.95 -19.51
C ALA A 64 29.59 -4.77 -20.83
N SER A 65 28.30 -5.14 -20.85
CA SER A 65 27.51 -5.26 -22.09
C SER A 65 26.31 -4.31 -22.16
N GLY A 66 25.80 -3.87 -21.00
CA GLY A 66 24.56 -3.11 -20.91
C GLY A 66 23.30 -3.87 -21.36
N VAL A 67 23.37 -5.18 -21.60
CA VAL A 67 22.23 -5.97 -22.09
C VAL A 67 21.37 -6.45 -20.92
N ASP A 68 20.05 -6.47 -21.11
CA ASP A 68 19.10 -7.05 -20.16
C ASP A 68 19.44 -8.54 -19.91
N GLN A 69 19.35 -8.97 -18.64
CA GLN A 69 19.79 -10.31 -18.22
C GLN A 69 18.63 -11.13 -17.68
N PHE A 70 18.78 -12.45 -17.71
CA PHE A 70 17.89 -13.39 -17.04
C PHE A 70 18.65 -14.12 -15.94
N ILE A 71 18.02 -14.26 -14.77
CA ILE A 71 18.44 -15.19 -13.73
C ILE A 71 17.37 -16.26 -13.63
N THR A 72 17.75 -17.51 -13.87
CA THR A 72 16.83 -18.65 -13.91
C THR A 72 17.12 -19.57 -12.72
N ILE A 73 16.21 -19.58 -11.74
CA ILE A 73 16.32 -20.40 -10.53
C ILE A 73 15.78 -21.81 -10.82
N VAL A 74 16.65 -22.80 -10.62
CA VAL A 74 16.41 -24.22 -10.87
C VAL A 74 16.17 -24.93 -9.54
N GLY A 75 14.91 -25.26 -9.29
CA GLY A 75 14.48 -25.99 -8.09
C GLY A 75 14.30 -25.08 -6.86
N ASN A 76 13.79 -25.67 -5.80
CA ASN A 76 13.49 -25.00 -4.53
C ASN A 76 14.76 -24.66 -3.75
N VAL A 77 14.66 -23.67 -2.86
CA VAL A 77 15.66 -23.32 -1.85
C VAL A 77 15.11 -23.69 -0.48
N ASP A 78 15.74 -24.66 0.19
CA ASP A 78 15.23 -25.37 1.37
C ASP A 78 15.41 -24.63 2.70
N GLY A 79 15.83 -23.36 2.66
CA GLY A 79 15.99 -22.52 3.85
C GLY A 79 17.24 -22.83 4.68
N THR A 80 18.05 -23.83 4.33
CA THR A 80 19.31 -24.12 5.04
C THR A 80 20.40 -23.08 4.78
N THR A 81 20.25 -22.33 3.69
CA THR A 81 21.16 -21.26 3.27
C THR A 81 20.36 -19.99 3.00
N SER A 82 20.93 -18.84 3.34
CA SER A 82 20.25 -17.57 3.09
C SER A 82 20.10 -17.35 1.58
N ALA A 83 18.91 -16.92 1.19
CA ALA A 83 18.59 -16.54 -0.18
C ALA A 83 18.36 -15.03 -0.24
N SER A 84 19.37 -14.27 -0.64
CA SER A 84 19.19 -12.83 -0.87
C SER A 84 19.99 -12.42 -2.09
N PHE A 85 19.41 -11.53 -2.91
CA PHE A 85 20.15 -10.81 -3.92
C PHE A 85 21.10 -9.76 -3.33
N SER A 86 20.99 -9.47 -2.04
CA SER A 86 21.64 -8.34 -1.38
C SER A 86 21.28 -7.01 -2.08
N ASN A 87 22.26 -6.14 -2.31
CA ASN A 87 22.09 -4.86 -2.97
C ASN A 87 22.34 -4.94 -4.49
N LEU A 88 21.27 -4.78 -5.29
CA LEU A 88 21.37 -4.76 -6.76
C LEU A 88 21.47 -3.34 -7.35
N TYR A 89 21.64 -2.28 -6.57
CA TYR A 89 21.66 -0.90 -7.06
C TYR A 89 22.64 -0.63 -8.23
N LYS A 90 23.77 -1.37 -8.27
CA LYS A 90 24.77 -1.23 -9.35
C LYS A 90 24.31 -1.82 -10.69
N TYR A 91 23.27 -2.65 -10.72
CA TYR A 91 22.72 -3.19 -11.96
C TYR A 91 22.03 -2.08 -12.76
N CYS A 92 22.30 -1.99 -14.06
CA CYS A 92 21.76 -0.96 -14.94
C CYS A 92 21.02 -1.57 -16.13
N GLY A 93 19.68 -1.55 -16.10
CA GLY A 93 18.81 -2.13 -17.12
C GLY A 93 17.67 -2.97 -16.53
N THR A 94 17.20 -3.96 -17.28
CA THR A 94 16.14 -4.89 -16.86
C THR A 94 16.72 -6.27 -16.49
N LEU A 95 16.62 -6.65 -15.22
CA LEU A 95 16.91 -7.99 -14.72
C LEU A 95 15.62 -8.80 -14.58
N ASN A 96 15.55 -9.92 -15.30
CA ASN A 96 14.42 -10.84 -15.22
C ASN A 96 14.80 -12.06 -14.37
N ILE A 97 14.27 -12.15 -13.16
CA ILE A 97 14.45 -13.29 -12.26
C ILE A 97 13.23 -14.20 -12.40
N ARG A 98 13.44 -15.45 -12.80
CA ARG A 98 12.36 -16.41 -13.06
C ARG A 98 12.71 -17.78 -12.52
N SER A 99 11.68 -18.57 -12.26
CA SER A 99 11.87 -20.01 -12.14
C SER A 99 12.17 -20.67 -13.50
N TYR A 100 12.83 -21.81 -13.46
CA TYR A 100 13.03 -22.67 -14.63
C TYR A 100 11.68 -23.21 -15.13
N ASN A 101 11.45 -23.17 -16.45
CA ASN A 101 10.23 -23.63 -17.12
C ASN A 101 8.90 -23.00 -16.61
N ASN A 102 8.94 -21.85 -15.93
CA ASN A 102 7.76 -21.22 -15.32
C ASN A 102 7.02 -22.12 -14.30
N VAL A 103 7.71 -23.13 -13.75
CA VAL A 103 7.17 -23.91 -12.63
C VAL A 103 7.42 -23.12 -11.35
N PRO A 104 6.44 -22.94 -10.45
CA PRO A 104 6.68 -22.22 -9.22
C PRO A 104 7.85 -22.80 -8.43
N VAL A 105 8.80 -21.93 -8.04
CA VAL A 105 9.94 -22.29 -7.17
C VAL A 105 9.71 -21.69 -5.80
N THR A 106 9.81 -22.52 -4.77
CA THR A 106 9.72 -22.09 -3.37
C THR A 106 11.08 -21.69 -2.85
N ILE A 107 11.16 -20.51 -2.23
CA ILE A 107 12.31 -19.96 -1.56
C ILE A 107 11.94 -19.81 -0.08
N ASP A 108 12.49 -20.69 0.76
CA ASP A 108 12.31 -20.62 2.21
C ASP A 108 13.30 -19.58 2.80
N GLY A 109 12.76 -18.60 3.50
CA GLY A 109 13.45 -17.48 4.12
C GLY A 109 13.92 -17.70 5.55
N SER A 110 13.73 -18.89 6.11
CA SER A 110 13.95 -19.16 7.55
C SER A 110 15.38 -18.88 8.04
N SER A 111 16.40 -18.99 7.18
CA SER A 111 17.79 -18.61 7.49
C SER A 111 18.19 -17.22 7.01
N SER A 112 17.28 -16.47 6.39
CA SER A 112 17.57 -15.14 5.85
C SER A 112 17.45 -14.06 6.91
N THR A 113 18.56 -13.36 7.14
CA THR A 113 18.66 -12.23 8.10
C THR A 113 18.54 -10.86 7.43
N THR A 114 18.36 -10.83 6.12
CA THR A 114 18.27 -9.60 5.32
C THR A 114 17.07 -9.67 4.35
N PRO A 115 16.67 -8.53 3.77
CA PRO A 115 15.68 -8.53 2.71
C PRO A 115 16.04 -9.43 1.53
N PHE A 116 15.04 -10.00 0.85
CA PHE A 116 15.29 -10.83 -0.34
C PHE A 116 15.93 -10.02 -1.47
N ILE A 117 15.45 -8.80 -1.71
CA ILE A 117 16.08 -7.83 -2.60
C ILE A 117 16.19 -6.47 -1.90
N THR A 118 17.39 -5.89 -1.97
CA THR A 118 17.67 -4.52 -1.56
C THR A 118 18.15 -3.71 -2.77
N ILE A 119 17.65 -2.50 -2.92
CA ILE A 119 18.18 -1.47 -3.83
C ILE A 119 18.61 -0.29 -2.98
N GLU A 120 19.91 -0.21 -2.71
CA GLU A 120 20.45 0.78 -1.79
C GLU A 120 21.59 1.57 -2.42
N GLU A 121 21.42 2.88 -2.49
CA GLU A 121 22.43 3.79 -3.04
C GLU A 121 23.50 4.07 -1.99
N ASN A 122 24.56 3.28 -1.97
CA ASN A 122 25.73 3.52 -1.10
C ASN A 122 26.81 4.37 -1.77
N GLU A 123 26.79 4.45 -3.10
CA GLU A 123 27.71 5.20 -3.93
C GLU A 123 26.95 5.71 -5.16
N VAL A 124 27.41 6.81 -5.76
CA VAL A 124 26.82 7.35 -6.98
C VAL A 124 27.22 6.47 -8.15
N VAL A 125 26.24 5.76 -8.74
CA VAL A 125 26.46 4.90 -9.91
C VAL A 125 25.72 5.49 -11.12
N SER A 126 26.48 5.94 -12.11
CA SER A 126 25.91 6.38 -13.38
C SER A 126 25.18 5.23 -14.06
N CYS A 127 23.92 5.43 -14.38
CA CYS A 127 23.12 4.49 -15.15
C CYS A 127 22.23 5.27 -16.12
N ASN A 128 22.36 5.00 -17.41
CA ASN A 128 21.61 5.65 -18.47
C ASN A 128 20.31 4.90 -18.84
N LYS A 129 19.88 3.98 -17.98
CA LYS A 129 18.68 3.15 -18.16
C LYS A 129 17.89 3.10 -16.87
N LYS A 130 16.57 2.90 -17.01
CA LYS A 130 15.70 2.58 -15.89
C LYS A 130 16.11 1.24 -15.29
N ARG A 131 16.20 1.16 -13.96
CA ARG A 131 16.48 -0.09 -13.25
C ARG A 131 15.18 -0.84 -13.03
N ARG A 132 15.07 -2.04 -13.59
CA ARG A 132 13.87 -2.86 -13.52
C ARG A 132 14.22 -4.27 -13.06
N TYR A 133 13.57 -4.72 -12.00
CA TYR A 133 13.75 -6.06 -11.44
C TYR A 133 12.43 -6.80 -11.51
N ILE A 134 12.36 -7.84 -12.33
CA ILE A 134 11.12 -8.54 -12.63
C ILE A 134 11.24 -9.97 -12.11
N PHE A 135 10.47 -10.30 -11.07
CA PHE A 135 10.39 -11.61 -10.46
C PHE A 135 9.17 -12.37 -10.99
N ARG A 136 9.33 -13.62 -11.42
CA ARG A 136 8.23 -14.43 -11.98
C ARG A 136 8.22 -15.84 -11.40
N PHE A 137 7.02 -16.31 -11.02
CA PHE A 137 6.77 -17.69 -10.56
C PHE A 137 7.64 -18.09 -9.35
N LEU A 138 7.78 -17.16 -8.41
CA LEU A 138 8.49 -17.39 -7.14
C LEU A 138 7.50 -17.44 -5.99
N GLN A 139 7.67 -18.42 -5.13
CA GLN A 139 6.95 -18.57 -3.87
C GLN A 139 7.93 -18.32 -2.73
N PHE A 140 7.52 -17.54 -1.74
CA PHE A 140 8.34 -17.20 -0.58
C PHE A 140 7.64 -17.69 0.67
N GLU A 141 8.38 -18.38 1.53
CA GLU A 141 7.86 -18.92 2.79
C GLU A 141 8.78 -18.53 3.96
N ASN A 142 8.22 -18.38 5.15
CA ASN A 142 8.97 -18.15 6.40
C ASN A 142 9.94 -16.95 6.33
N TRP A 143 9.44 -15.81 5.84
CA TRP A 143 10.27 -14.62 5.64
C TRP A 143 9.96 -13.53 6.67
N ASP A 144 10.75 -13.48 7.73
CA ASP A 144 10.56 -12.49 8.79
C ASP A 144 11.03 -11.09 8.40
N GLN A 145 11.96 -11.00 7.45
CA GLN A 145 12.50 -9.73 6.94
C GLN A 145 11.60 -9.11 5.86
N THR A 146 11.87 -7.86 5.47
CA THR A 146 11.19 -7.26 4.31
C THR A 146 11.52 -8.00 3.02
N LEU A 147 10.55 -8.38 2.20
CA LEU A 147 10.82 -9.00 0.91
C LEU A 147 11.57 -8.06 -0.05
N ALA A 148 11.04 -6.85 -0.30
CA ALA A 148 11.65 -5.87 -1.20
C ALA A 148 11.91 -4.52 -0.52
N LYS A 149 13.16 -4.07 -0.54
CA LYS A 149 13.62 -2.84 0.11
C LYS A 149 14.25 -1.87 -0.91
N ILE A 150 13.82 -0.62 -0.92
CA ILE A 150 14.41 0.46 -1.74
C ILE A 150 14.83 1.62 -0.83
N ASN A 151 16.12 1.98 -0.88
CA ASN A 151 16.76 3.05 -0.11
C ASN A 151 17.74 3.86 -0.98
N ILE A 152 17.24 4.82 -1.74
CA ILE A 152 18.03 5.61 -2.69
C ILE A 152 17.76 7.11 -2.54
N ASN A 153 18.59 7.95 -3.16
CA ASN A 153 18.21 9.34 -3.41
C ASN A 153 17.11 9.37 -4.48
N GLN A 154 15.86 9.53 -4.05
CA GLN A 154 14.74 9.50 -4.96
C GLN A 154 14.66 10.77 -5.81
N GLU A 155 14.02 10.65 -6.98
CA GLU A 155 13.71 11.78 -7.85
C GLU A 155 12.78 12.77 -7.14
N THR A 156 13.14 14.05 -7.20
CA THR A 156 12.36 15.16 -6.63
C THR A 156 11.83 16.10 -7.72
N ASN A 157 12.26 15.93 -8.98
CA ASN A 157 11.65 16.63 -10.10
C ASN A 157 10.30 16.00 -10.44
N LEU A 158 9.21 16.69 -10.12
CA LEU A 158 7.85 16.21 -10.35
C LEU A 158 7.45 16.21 -11.84
N ALA A 159 8.15 16.97 -12.68
CA ALA A 159 7.82 17.14 -14.09
C ALA A 159 8.50 16.13 -15.03
N SER A 160 9.52 15.42 -14.56
CA SER A 160 10.27 14.46 -15.39
C SER A 160 10.87 13.33 -14.56
N ILE A 161 11.13 12.20 -15.21
CA ILE A 161 11.77 11.05 -14.58
C ILE A 161 13.16 10.89 -15.19
N GLU A 162 14.21 11.10 -14.40
CA GLU A 162 15.55 10.72 -14.79
C GLU A 162 15.69 9.19 -14.78
N ASP A 163 16.16 8.60 -15.88
CA ASP A 163 16.30 7.14 -15.99
C ASP A 163 17.21 6.54 -14.91
N SER A 164 18.25 7.27 -14.52
CA SER A 164 19.21 6.87 -13.49
C SER A 164 18.60 6.77 -12.08
N LYS A 165 17.48 7.45 -11.83
CA LYS A 165 16.75 7.41 -10.55
C LYS A 165 15.49 6.55 -10.62
N ASN A 166 15.12 6.07 -11.81
CA ASN A 166 13.96 5.22 -11.98
C ASN A 166 14.27 3.80 -11.51
N VAL A 167 13.59 3.35 -10.46
CA VAL A 167 13.70 2.00 -9.91
C VAL A 167 12.30 1.37 -9.85
N ALA A 168 12.14 0.24 -10.52
CA ALA A 168 10.91 -0.55 -10.47
C ALA A 168 11.22 -2.01 -10.12
N ILE A 169 10.53 -2.52 -9.10
CA ILE A 169 10.53 -3.93 -8.74
C ILE A 169 9.14 -4.48 -9.02
N ALA A 170 9.03 -5.60 -9.72
CA ALA A 170 7.74 -6.19 -10.06
C ALA A 170 7.75 -7.70 -9.82
N PHE A 171 6.78 -8.18 -9.05
CA PHE A 171 6.53 -9.58 -8.76
C PHE A 171 5.33 -10.06 -9.57
N PHE A 172 5.49 -11.15 -10.31
CA PHE A 172 4.46 -11.76 -11.14
C PHE A 172 4.20 -13.20 -10.70
N ASN A 173 2.92 -13.55 -10.54
CA ASN A 173 2.49 -14.89 -10.14
C ASN A 173 3.25 -15.38 -8.89
N SER A 174 3.21 -14.58 -7.83
CA SER A 174 3.93 -14.86 -6.60
C SER A 174 3.01 -15.41 -5.52
N LYS A 175 3.53 -16.33 -4.71
CA LYS A 175 2.88 -16.78 -3.48
C LYS A 175 3.75 -16.40 -2.28
N LEU A 176 3.16 -15.86 -1.23
CA LEU A 176 3.82 -15.49 0.01
C LEU A 176 3.13 -16.22 1.15
N THR A 177 3.88 -16.95 1.97
CA THR A 177 3.33 -17.65 3.14
C THR A 177 4.15 -17.27 4.38
N SER A 178 3.49 -16.86 5.46
CA SER A 178 4.17 -16.54 6.73
C SER A 178 5.28 -15.48 6.56
N ILE A 179 4.90 -14.31 6.02
CA ILE A 179 5.80 -13.17 5.82
C ILE A 179 5.32 -11.98 6.66
N SER A 180 6.27 -11.23 7.23
CA SER A 180 5.93 -10.08 8.09
C SER A 180 5.95 -8.73 7.36
N SER A 181 6.82 -8.58 6.36
CA SER A 181 7.02 -7.33 5.63
C SER A 181 7.23 -7.60 4.14
N LEU A 182 6.42 -6.98 3.28
CA LEU A 182 6.42 -7.18 1.84
C LEU A 182 7.28 -6.13 1.14
N SER A 183 7.10 -4.86 1.48
CA SER A 183 7.76 -3.77 0.77
C SER A 183 8.11 -2.61 1.69
N LEU A 184 9.33 -2.11 1.55
CA LEU A 184 9.86 -0.97 2.29
C LEU A 184 10.53 0.00 1.30
N ILE A 185 9.86 1.11 0.99
CA ILE A 185 10.42 2.22 0.22
C ILE A 185 10.68 3.37 1.19
N TYR A 186 11.94 3.77 1.35
CA TYR A 186 12.31 4.93 2.17
C TYR A 186 13.48 5.69 1.53
N PRO A 187 13.33 6.97 1.16
CA PRO A 187 14.38 7.75 0.53
C PRO A 187 15.55 8.06 1.48
N LYS A 188 16.76 8.20 0.92
CA LYS A 188 17.93 8.74 1.63
C LYS A 188 17.86 10.25 1.79
N ASN A 189 17.39 10.95 0.77
CA ASN A 189 17.16 12.38 0.78
C ASN A 189 15.82 12.66 1.46
N ILE A 190 15.83 13.16 2.69
CA ILE A 190 14.62 13.40 3.51
C ILE A 190 14.11 14.83 3.30
N GLY A 191 12.79 15.04 3.49
CA GLY A 191 12.17 16.36 3.55
C GLY A 191 11.80 16.97 2.21
N TYR A 192 11.87 16.19 1.13
CA TYR A 192 11.47 16.61 -0.21
C TYR A 192 10.09 16.07 -0.59
N GLU A 193 9.47 16.71 -1.57
CA GLU A 193 8.39 16.10 -2.36
C GLU A 193 9.04 15.22 -3.43
N TYR A 194 8.57 13.99 -3.58
CA TYR A 194 9.18 13.00 -4.47
C TYR A 194 8.29 12.76 -5.68
N ASN A 195 8.93 12.45 -6.80
CA ASN A 195 8.22 11.92 -7.95
C ASN A 195 7.87 10.44 -7.68
N GLN A 196 6.67 10.18 -7.16
CA GLN A 196 6.28 8.83 -6.72
C GLN A 196 6.25 7.76 -7.82
N ILE A 197 6.25 8.17 -9.09
CA ILE A 197 6.27 7.27 -10.26
C ILE A 197 7.71 6.80 -10.56
N ALA A 198 8.73 7.52 -10.07
CA ALA A 198 10.12 7.14 -10.30
C ALA A 198 10.53 5.88 -9.53
N THR A 199 9.94 5.65 -8.35
CA THR A 199 10.25 4.49 -7.49
C THR A 199 9.00 3.66 -7.24
N SER A 200 9.01 2.38 -7.63
CA SER A 200 7.82 1.53 -7.49
C SER A 200 8.11 0.07 -7.16
N ILE A 201 7.19 -0.52 -6.39
CA ILE A 201 7.10 -1.96 -6.15
C ILE A 201 5.71 -2.44 -6.59
N THR A 202 5.64 -3.45 -7.45
CA THR A 202 4.38 -3.94 -8.04
C THR A 202 4.21 -5.42 -7.79
N PHE A 203 3.01 -5.82 -7.35
CA PHE A 203 2.57 -7.21 -7.24
C PHE A 203 1.46 -7.47 -8.26
N ASN A 204 1.81 -8.19 -9.32
CA ASN A 204 0.97 -8.52 -10.47
C ASN A 204 0.58 -10.01 -10.38
N THR A 205 -0.54 -10.28 -9.70
CA THR A 205 -0.95 -11.63 -9.25
C THR A 205 -0.14 -12.10 -8.04
N LEU A 206 -0.70 -11.89 -6.86
CA LEU A 206 -0.16 -12.27 -5.57
C LEU A 206 -1.17 -13.12 -4.79
N VAL A 207 -0.73 -14.23 -4.21
CA VAL A 207 -1.44 -14.92 -3.13
C VAL A 207 -0.61 -14.80 -1.87
N ALA A 208 -1.12 -14.14 -0.83
CA ALA A 208 -0.46 -13.99 0.45
C ALA A 208 -1.27 -14.65 1.56
N GLU A 209 -0.66 -15.56 2.29
CA GLU A 209 -1.27 -16.38 3.33
C GLU A 209 -0.52 -16.21 4.65
N LYS A 210 -1.26 -16.12 5.77
CA LYS A 210 -0.69 -16.14 7.13
C LYS A 210 0.36 -15.06 7.39
N LEU A 211 0.22 -13.90 6.76
CA LEU A 211 1.06 -12.74 7.05
C LEU A 211 0.85 -12.30 8.50
N THR A 212 1.94 -11.91 9.14
CA THR A 212 1.96 -11.52 10.55
C THR A 212 2.49 -10.09 10.71
N SER A 213 2.25 -9.49 11.86
CA SER A 213 2.88 -8.21 12.19
C SER A 213 4.39 -8.40 12.35
N SER A 214 5.21 -7.47 11.82
CA SER A 214 6.66 -7.52 11.99
C SER A 214 7.06 -7.39 13.46
N SER A 215 8.10 -8.13 13.87
CA SER A 215 8.81 -7.92 15.13
C SER A 215 9.85 -6.80 15.04
N THR A 216 10.11 -6.28 13.82
CA THR A 216 11.11 -5.24 13.58
C THR A 216 10.55 -3.89 13.99
N LEU A 217 11.25 -3.21 14.90
CA LEU A 217 10.94 -1.84 15.30
C LEU A 217 11.36 -0.88 14.18
N PHE A 218 10.46 0.05 13.84
CA PHE A 218 10.69 1.04 12.79
C PHE A 218 11.63 2.16 13.25
N ALA A 219 11.45 2.65 14.48
CA ALA A 219 12.29 3.70 15.06
C ALA A 219 13.23 3.09 16.10
N PRO A 220 14.53 3.46 16.12
CA PRO A 220 15.51 2.90 17.06
C PRO A 220 15.09 2.99 18.53
N ASN A 221 14.26 3.97 18.87
CA ASN A 221 13.80 4.26 20.24
C ASN A 221 12.34 3.91 20.49
N SER A 222 11.62 3.36 19.51
CA SER A 222 10.22 2.96 19.72
C SER A 222 10.15 1.53 20.24
N ILE A 223 9.23 1.27 21.17
CA ILE A 223 8.88 -0.07 21.64
C ILE A 223 7.56 -0.59 21.05
N THR A 224 6.84 0.24 20.30
CA THR A 224 5.49 -0.06 19.78
C THR A 224 5.34 0.17 18.28
N ASN A 225 6.17 1.00 17.66
CA ASN A 225 6.07 1.32 16.24
C ASN A 225 6.81 0.26 15.43
N TYR A 226 6.15 -0.88 15.21
CA TYR A 226 6.66 -1.93 14.34
C TYR A 226 6.58 -1.52 12.87
N LEU A 227 7.41 -2.14 12.04
CA LEU A 227 7.36 -1.97 10.59
C LEU A 227 6.05 -2.57 10.04
N PRO A 228 5.26 -1.83 9.25
CA PRO A 228 4.06 -2.36 8.65
C PRO A 228 4.40 -3.28 7.47
N PRO A 229 3.47 -4.15 7.03
CA PRO A 229 3.67 -5.02 5.88
C PRO A 229 4.07 -4.25 4.61
N VAL A 230 3.45 -3.09 4.39
CA VAL A 230 3.76 -2.18 3.29
C VAL A 230 4.11 -0.80 3.86
N TYR A 231 5.36 -0.38 3.69
CA TYR A 231 5.83 0.95 4.09
C TYR A 231 6.35 1.71 2.87
N ILE A 232 5.83 2.91 2.65
CA ILE A 232 6.11 3.72 1.46
C ILE A 232 6.38 5.16 1.85
N VAL A 233 7.54 5.68 1.47
CA VAL A 233 7.83 7.12 1.49
C VAL A 233 8.29 7.52 0.09
N GLY A 234 7.58 8.46 -0.53
CA GLY A 234 7.97 9.03 -1.82
C GLY A 234 7.85 8.12 -3.04
N GLY A 235 7.36 6.89 -2.90
CA GLY A 235 7.23 5.92 -3.98
C GLY A 235 5.81 5.40 -4.16
N THR A 236 5.68 4.37 -4.99
CA THR A 236 4.40 3.70 -5.26
C THR A 236 4.47 2.21 -4.98
N THR A 237 3.51 1.66 -4.22
CA THR A 237 3.28 0.21 -4.17
C THR A 237 1.91 -0.13 -4.78
N SER A 238 1.89 -1.10 -5.69
CA SER A 238 0.68 -1.48 -6.43
C SER A 238 0.39 -2.97 -6.34
N PHE A 239 -0.88 -3.31 -6.11
CA PHE A 239 -1.47 -4.65 -6.10
C PHE A 239 -2.54 -4.74 -7.18
N TYR A 240 -2.24 -5.40 -8.30
CA TYR A 240 -3.17 -5.47 -9.43
C TYR A 240 -4.21 -6.57 -9.27
N SER A 241 -3.75 -7.74 -8.87
CA SER A 241 -4.55 -8.93 -8.55
C SER A 241 -3.93 -9.54 -7.31
N ALA A 242 -4.55 -9.39 -6.15
CA ALA A 242 -3.98 -9.87 -4.90
C ALA A 242 -5.01 -10.52 -4.00
N THR A 243 -4.65 -11.66 -3.43
CA THR A 243 -5.46 -12.40 -2.49
C THR A 243 -4.73 -12.47 -1.15
N PHE A 244 -5.36 -11.99 -0.10
CA PHE A 244 -4.83 -11.96 1.27
C PHE A 244 -5.69 -12.87 2.16
N ASN A 245 -5.12 -13.97 2.64
CA ASN A 245 -5.84 -14.98 3.44
C ASN A 245 -5.21 -15.20 4.82
N ASP A 246 -6.05 -15.33 5.85
CA ASP A 246 -5.66 -15.75 7.21
C ASP A 246 -4.55 -14.88 7.83
N ASN A 247 -4.52 -13.57 7.51
CA ASN A 247 -3.49 -12.66 8.02
C ASN A 247 -3.92 -11.97 9.31
N ASN A 248 -2.94 -11.61 10.14
CA ASN A 248 -3.18 -10.99 11.44
C ASN A 248 -2.29 -9.76 11.66
N PHE A 249 -2.92 -8.58 11.62
CA PHE A 249 -2.27 -7.29 11.81
C PHE A 249 -2.93 -6.54 12.97
N THR A 250 -2.27 -6.53 14.12
CA THR A 250 -2.84 -5.96 15.36
C THR A 250 -2.09 -4.74 15.86
N THR A 251 -0.85 -4.52 15.40
CA THR A 251 0.04 -3.50 15.94
C THR A 251 0.37 -2.37 14.96
N THR A 252 0.13 -2.58 13.66
CA THR A 252 0.46 -1.62 12.61
C THR A 252 -0.66 -1.55 11.58
N PRO A 253 -0.83 -0.42 10.88
CA PRO A 253 -1.58 -0.41 9.64
C PRO A 253 -1.02 -1.46 8.67
N PHE A 254 -1.87 -2.09 7.84
CA PHE A 254 -1.36 -2.99 6.79
C PHE A 254 -0.47 -2.21 5.79
N ILE A 255 -0.86 -0.96 5.52
CA ILE A 255 -0.15 -0.04 4.63
C ILE A 255 0.08 1.28 5.34
N TYR A 256 1.31 1.77 5.28
CA TYR A 256 1.66 3.12 5.70
C TYR A 256 2.36 3.85 4.56
N THR A 257 1.81 4.99 4.15
CA THR A 257 2.30 5.78 3.01
C THR A 257 2.53 7.23 3.40
N VAL A 258 3.67 7.81 3.01
CA VAL A 258 3.99 9.24 3.14
C VAL A 258 4.43 9.81 1.79
N GLY A 259 3.80 10.88 1.29
CA GLY A 259 4.25 11.54 0.06
C GLY A 259 4.30 10.63 -1.17
N GLY A 260 3.50 9.56 -1.18
CA GLY A 260 3.57 8.49 -2.16
C GLY A 260 2.19 7.94 -2.49
N GLU A 261 2.15 6.72 -3.04
CA GLU A 261 0.89 6.13 -3.48
C GLU A 261 0.78 4.63 -3.19
N SER A 262 -0.40 4.25 -2.71
CA SER A 262 -0.82 2.84 -2.61
C SER A 262 -1.96 2.56 -3.59
N ARG A 263 -1.85 1.48 -4.37
CA ARG A 263 -2.85 1.10 -5.38
C ARG A 263 -3.30 -0.35 -5.23
N PHE A 264 -4.61 -0.58 -5.19
CA PHE A 264 -5.28 -1.87 -5.36
C PHE A 264 -6.24 -1.76 -6.54
N THR A 265 -6.24 -2.76 -7.43
CA THR A 265 -7.10 -2.76 -8.63
C THR A 265 -8.16 -3.86 -8.63
N SER A 266 -7.79 -5.04 -8.15
CA SER A 266 -8.69 -6.19 -7.96
C SER A 266 -8.08 -7.01 -6.85
N SER A 267 -8.64 -6.98 -5.65
CA SER A 267 -8.04 -7.71 -4.54
C SER A 267 -9.08 -8.25 -3.59
N ILE A 268 -8.79 -9.40 -3.00
CA ILE A 268 -9.67 -10.08 -2.08
C ILE A 268 -8.92 -10.27 -0.76
N VAL A 269 -9.55 -9.86 0.33
CA VAL A 269 -9.02 -9.92 1.69
C VAL A 269 -9.99 -10.77 2.48
N PHE A 270 -9.64 -12.01 2.84
CA PHE A 270 -10.52 -12.91 3.57
C PHE A 270 -9.90 -13.55 4.82
N ASN A 271 -10.71 -13.80 5.84
CA ASN A 271 -10.28 -14.34 7.15
C ASN A 271 -9.16 -13.51 7.82
N ASN A 272 -9.15 -12.19 7.61
CA ASN A 272 -8.11 -11.34 8.17
C ASN A 272 -8.56 -10.68 9.46
N SER A 273 -7.65 -10.61 10.43
CA SER A 273 -7.82 -9.84 11.65
C SER A 273 -6.99 -8.56 11.58
N ILE A 274 -7.65 -7.43 11.29
CA ILE A 274 -7.07 -6.08 11.23
C ILE A 274 -7.84 -5.20 12.21
N PHE A 275 -7.60 -5.42 13.50
CA PHE A 275 -8.34 -4.76 14.57
C PHE A 275 -7.54 -3.61 15.17
N CYS A 276 -8.22 -2.50 15.50
CA CYS A 276 -7.64 -1.29 16.09
C CYS A 276 -6.58 -0.54 15.27
N THR A 277 -6.31 -0.92 14.03
CA THR A 277 -5.39 -0.22 13.12
C THR A 277 -6.10 -0.04 11.77
N PRO A 278 -5.84 1.07 11.06
CA PRO A 278 -6.39 1.23 9.73
C PRO A 278 -5.78 0.20 8.77
N PHE A 279 -6.56 -0.32 7.83
CA PHE A 279 -5.98 -1.13 6.74
C PHE A 279 -4.95 -0.31 5.97
N SER A 280 -5.26 0.96 5.67
CA SER A 280 -4.31 1.88 5.06
C SER A 280 -4.23 3.21 5.80
N PHE A 281 -3.01 3.65 6.08
CA PHE A 281 -2.70 4.98 6.57
C PHE A 281 -1.94 5.76 5.50
N ALA A 282 -2.43 6.95 5.16
CA ALA A 282 -1.86 7.82 4.12
C ALA A 282 -1.61 9.23 4.67
N ASN A 283 -0.36 9.66 4.74
CA ASN A 283 0.03 11.02 5.10
C ASN A 283 0.58 11.75 3.88
N ALA A 284 -0.02 12.88 3.50
CA ALA A 284 0.36 13.58 2.27
C ALA A 284 0.43 12.65 1.05
N ALA A 285 -0.44 11.64 1.00
CA ALA A 285 -0.31 10.48 0.11
C ALA A 285 -1.64 10.08 -0.51
N ILE A 286 -1.57 9.29 -1.58
CA ILE A 286 -2.72 8.89 -2.39
C ILE A 286 -3.07 7.43 -2.14
N GLY A 287 -4.36 7.15 -2.02
CA GLY A 287 -4.91 5.81 -1.82
C GLY A 287 -5.91 5.43 -2.90
N THR A 288 -5.54 4.51 -3.79
CA THR A 288 -6.47 3.93 -4.78
C THR A 288 -6.82 2.51 -4.36
N TYR A 289 -8.06 2.25 -4.00
CA TYR A 289 -8.58 0.95 -3.56
C TYR A 289 -9.75 0.51 -4.44
N ARG A 290 -9.45 0.06 -5.66
CA ARG A 290 -10.47 -0.38 -6.63
C ARG A 290 -10.74 -1.87 -6.51
N ASN A 291 -12.02 -2.23 -6.55
CA ASN A 291 -12.52 -3.62 -6.51
C ASN A 291 -11.87 -4.43 -5.38
N LEU A 292 -11.80 -3.83 -4.20
CA LEU A 292 -11.24 -4.46 -3.01
C LEU A 292 -12.39 -5.13 -2.24
N VAL A 293 -12.35 -6.46 -2.15
CA VAL A 293 -13.41 -7.25 -1.52
C VAL A 293 -12.90 -7.76 -0.18
N PHE A 294 -13.63 -7.49 0.90
CA PHE A 294 -13.37 -8.08 2.20
C PHE A 294 -14.43 -9.15 2.51
N ASN A 295 -14.00 -10.38 2.78
CA ASN A 295 -14.87 -11.46 3.27
C ASN A 295 -14.46 -11.84 4.69
N ASP A 296 -15.40 -12.18 5.56
CA ASP A 296 -15.12 -12.75 6.90
C ASP A 296 -13.96 -12.04 7.64
N TYR A 297 -14.05 -10.71 7.69
CA TYR A 297 -12.95 -9.85 8.14
C TYR A 297 -13.26 -9.22 9.50
N LYS A 298 -12.20 -8.80 10.20
CA LYS A 298 -12.30 -7.87 11.33
C LYS A 298 -11.55 -6.59 10.97
N LEU A 299 -12.27 -5.50 10.68
CA LEU A 299 -11.70 -4.22 10.25
C LEU A 299 -12.50 -3.06 10.86
N THR A 300 -11.80 -2.16 11.54
CA THR A 300 -12.42 -0.98 12.18
C THR A 300 -12.32 0.28 11.32
N THR A 301 -11.15 0.48 10.71
CA THR A 301 -10.88 1.61 9.82
C THR A 301 -10.28 1.06 8.54
N LEU A 302 -10.91 1.34 7.40
CA LEU A 302 -10.34 1.00 6.09
C LEU A 302 -9.18 1.92 5.77
N VAL A 303 -9.41 3.23 5.86
CA VAL A 303 -8.42 4.22 5.48
C VAL A 303 -8.45 5.42 6.41
N GLN A 304 -7.25 5.85 6.79
CA GLN A 304 -7.03 7.14 7.45
C GLN A 304 -6.05 7.96 6.61
N ALA A 305 -6.54 9.06 6.05
CA ALA A 305 -5.75 10.01 5.28
C ALA A 305 -5.54 11.31 6.08
N THR A 306 -4.33 11.87 6.07
CA THR A 306 -3.98 13.12 6.75
C THR A 306 -3.04 13.97 5.92
N GLY A 307 -3.07 15.30 6.08
CA GLY A 307 -2.03 16.21 5.56
C GLY A 307 -1.94 16.25 4.04
N THR A 308 -3.02 15.94 3.32
CA THR A 308 -2.94 15.82 1.86
C THR A 308 -3.00 17.19 1.19
N PRO A 309 -2.02 17.54 0.33
CA PRO A 309 -2.04 18.82 -0.36
C PRO A 309 -3.20 18.89 -1.36
N VAL A 310 -3.48 20.07 -1.89
CA VAL A 310 -4.44 20.23 -2.99
C VAL A 310 -3.90 19.51 -4.22
N LEU A 311 -4.58 18.46 -4.66
CA LEU A 311 -4.21 17.70 -5.85
C LEU A 311 -5.18 18.00 -6.99
N SER A 312 -4.66 18.04 -8.22
CA SER A 312 -5.50 18.16 -9.43
C SER A 312 -6.21 16.85 -9.80
N TYR A 313 -6.01 15.78 -9.03
CA TYR A 313 -6.55 14.44 -9.25
C TYR A 313 -7.08 13.86 -7.92
N SER A 314 -7.76 12.71 -7.99
CA SER A 314 -8.40 12.11 -6.82
C SER A 314 -7.41 11.75 -5.71
N LEU A 315 -7.68 12.25 -4.51
CA LEU A 315 -6.97 11.90 -3.29
C LEU A 315 -7.19 10.43 -2.93
N MET A 316 -8.44 10.02 -2.99
CA MET A 316 -8.85 8.65 -2.69
C MET A 316 -9.84 8.15 -3.73
N ASN A 317 -9.68 6.89 -4.08
CA ASN A 317 -10.57 6.18 -4.97
C ASN A 317 -10.94 4.85 -4.31
N ILE A 318 -12.05 4.82 -3.59
CA ILE A 318 -12.49 3.70 -2.77
C ILE A 318 -13.65 3.02 -3.51
N HIS A 319 -13.44 1.76 -3.88
CA HIS A 319 -14.48 0.89 -4.41
C HIS A 319 -14.34 -0.47 -3.72
N VAL A 320 -15.12 -0.64 -2.65
CA VAL A 320 -14.96 -1.74 -1.69
C VAL A 320 -16.28 -2.50 -1.53
N THR A 321 -16.19 -3.83 -1.54
CA THR A 321 -17.31 -4.71 -1.18
C THR A 321 -17.02 -5.39 0.14
N LEU A 322 -17.97 -5.38 1.06
CA LEU A 322 -17.89 -6.01 2.37
C LEU A 322 -18.89 -7.16 2.40
N ASN A 323 -18.41 -8.39 2.50
CA ASN A 323 -19.23 -9.61 2.60
C ASN A 323 -19.05 -10.20 4.00
N THR A 324 -19.93 -9.86 4.94
CA THR A 324 -19.86 -10.37 6.33
C THR A 324 -21.24 -10.49 6.99
N ALA A 325 -21.28 -11.09 8.18
CA ALA A 325 -22.42 -11.02 9.09
C ALA A 325 -22.40 -9.80 10.05
N GLN A 326 -21.30 -9.04 10.11
CA GLN A 326 -21.14 -7.85 10.96
C GLN A 326 -20.59 -6.67 10.14
N ASP A 327 -21.45 -6.01 9.36
CA ASP A 327 -20.97 -5.07 8.32
C ASP A 327 -20.49 -3.71 8.86
N VAL A 328 -20.61 -3.46 10.17
CA VAL A 328 -20.04 -2.27 10.82
C VAL A 328 -19.21 -2.70 12.02
N PRO A 329 -17.96 -2.24 12.15
CA PRO A 329 -17.16 -2.50 13.34
C PRO A 329 -17.87 -2.00 14.61
N SER A 330 -18.09 -2.91 15.56
CA SER A 330 -18.43 -2.56 16.92
C SER A 330 -17.12 -2.45 17.72
N GLY A 331 -16.86 -1.27 18.31
CA GLY A 331 -15.65 -1.00 19.06
C GLY A 331 -14.51 -0.46 18.19
N PHE A 332 -14.31 0.84 18.26
CA PHE A 332 -13.10 1.50 17.77
C PHE A 332 -12.07 1.60 18.90
N CYS A 333 -10.81 1.75 18.53
CA CYS A 333 -9.70 1.80 19.48
C CYS A 333 -9.00 3.16 19.39
N SER A 334 -9.75 4.26 19.59
CA SER A 334 -9.26 5.64 19.51
C SER A 334 -8.06 5.96 20.38
N ILE A 335 -7.78 5.16 21.42
CA ILE A 335 -6.58 5.31 22.25
C ILE A 335 -5.29 4.88 21.54
N ASN A 336 -5.39 4.15 20.43
CA ASN A 336 -4.22 3.68 19.71
C ASN A 336 -3.65 4.77 18.82
N GLN A 337 -2.32 4.75 18.72
CA GLN A 337 -1.56 5.63 17.86
C GLN A 337 -0.50 4.85 17.10
N TYR A 338 -0.14 5.34 15.93
CA TYR A 338 0.97 4.80 15.16
C TYR A 338 1.81 5.94 14.59
N LEU A 339 3.12 5.92 14.86
CA LEU A 339 4.06 6.98 14.46
C LEU A 339 3.58 8.41 14.84
N GLY A 340 2.96 8.54 16.02
CA GLY A 340 2.44 9.82 16.54
C GLY A 340 1.04 10.21 16.07
N TYR A 341 0.43 9.44 15.16
CA TYR A 341 -0.93 9.70 14.69
C TYR A 341 -1.95 8.89 15.48
N THR A 342 -2.88 9.57 16.13
CA THR A 342 -4.01 8.95 16.83
C THR A 342 -5.05 8.46 15.83
N PHE A 343 -5.56 7.26 16.06
CA PHE A 343 -6.65 6.71 15.25
C PHE A 343 -8.00 7.33 15.63
N SER A 344 -8.89 7.43 14.66
CA SER A 344 -10.22 8.00 14.87
C SER A 344 -11.32 6.95 14.68
N ASP A 345 -12.45 7.16 15.35
CA ASP A 345 -13.56 6.22 15.40
C ASP A 345 -14.44 6.31 14.15
N SER A 346 -13.88 5.94 13.00
CA SER A 346 -14.61 5.88 11.72
C SER A 346 -13.96 4.90 10.75
N PHE A 347 -14.75 4.45 9.77
CA PHE A 347 -14.30 3.50 8.75
C PHE A 347 -13.46 4.19 7.68
N ILE A 348 -13.86 5.41 7.29
CA ILE A 348 -13.09 6.31 6.44
C ILE A 348 -12.79 7.56 7.25
N VAL A 349 -11.51 7.94 7.33
CA VAL A 349 -11.05 9.12 8.07
C VAL A 349 -10.23 10.01 7.13
N VAL A 350 -10.56 11.29 7.09
CA VAL A 350 -9.79 12.32 6.37
C VAL A 350 -9.54 13.49 7.30
N LYS A 351 -8.27 13.86 7.47
CA LYS A 351 -7.85 14.97 8.34
C LYS A 351 -6.94 15.93 7.62
N ASP A 352 -6.97 17.21 7.99
CA ASP A 352 -5.96 18.21 7.62
C ASP A 352 -5.64 18.21 6.10
N SER A 353 -6.66 18.02 5.26
CA SER A 353 -6.51 17.73 3.83
C SER A 353 -7.12 18.83 2.96
N GLY A 354 -6.44 19.17 1.86
CA GLY A 354 -6.87 20.19 0.90
C GLY A 354 -7.78 19.66 -0.22
N SER A 355 -8.41 20.59 -0.95
CA SER A 355 -9.47 20.40 -1.96
C SER A 355 -9.20 19.30 -3.00
N SER A 356 -9.46 18.06 -2.61
CA SER A 356 -9.24 16.90 -3.46
C SER A 356 -10.48 16.02 -3.48
N PRO A 357 -10.87 15.45 -4.65
CA PRO A 357 -12.03 14.59 -4.72
C PRO A 357 -11.72 13.23 -4.10
N ILE A 358 -12.66 12.77 -3.29
CA ILE A 358 -12.75 11.41 -2.76
C ILE A 358 -13.88 10.74 -3.52
N TYR A 359 -13.54 9.78 -4.37
CA TYR A 359 -14.52 8.89 -4.95
C TYR A 359 -14.68 7.71 -4.01
N SER A 360 -15.89 7.45 -3.55
CA SER A 360 -16.18 6.31 -2.69
C SER A 360 -17.34 5.51 -3.25
N ASN A 361 -17.32 4.20 -3.03
CA ASN A 361 -18.45 3.30 -3.02
C ASN A 361 -18.06 2.17 -2.07
N VAL A 362 -18.85 1.98 -1.02
CA VAL A 362 -18.69 0.88 -0.07
C VAL A 362 -19.98 0.08 -0.09
N TYR A 363 -19.93 -1.19 -0.46
CA TYR A 363 -21.10 -2.07 -0.50
C TYR A 363 -21.10 -2.95 0.75
N PRO A 364 -21.84 -2.57 1.81
CA PRO A 364 -22.09 -3.48 2.93
C PRO A 364 -22.99 -4.65 2.48
N SER A 365 -22.87 -5.79 3.16
CA SER A 365 -23.73 -6.97 2.91
C SER A 365 -25.21 -6.74 3.24
N SER A 366 -25.51 -5.83 4.17
CA SER A 366 -26.88 -5.41 4.50
C SER A 366 -27.08 -3.91 4.28
N SER A 367 -28.26 -3.56 3.76
CA SER A 367 -28.66 -2.17 3.52
C SER A 367 -28.88 -1.35 4.79
N SER A 368 -29.05 -1.98 5.95
CA SER A 368 -29.22 -1.29 7.23
C SER A 368 -27.93 -0.74 7.82
N ASN A 369 -26.78 -1.18 7.31
CA ASN A 369 -25.47 -0.83 7.88
C ASN A 369 -24.93 0.47 7.32
N ARG A 370 -24.68 1.41 8.24
CA ARG A 370 -24.17 2.75 7.92
C ARG A 370 -22.65 2.75 8.04
N ILE A 371 -21.99 3.26 7.01
CA ILE A 371 -20.53 3.39 6.97
C ILE A 371 -20.12 4.72 7.65
N PRO A 372 -19.43 4.70 8.79
CA PRO A 372 -19.01 5.91 9.47
C PRO A 372 -17.84 6.58 8.73
N VAL A 373 -17.98 7.87 8.45
CA VAL A 373 -17.00 8.71 7.74
C VAL A 373 -16.70 9.93 8.59
N LEU A 374 -15.43 10.14 8.94
CA LEU A 374 -14.96 11.35 9.60
C LEU A 374 -14.19 12.21 8.63
N ILE A 375 -14.58 13.48 8.52
CA ILE A 375 -13.80 14.51 7.84
C ILE A 375 -13.54 15.65 8.82
N ASP A 376 -12.27 15.90 9.11
CA ASP A 376 -11.82 16.79 10.18
C ASP A 376 -10.82 17.80 9.61
N ASN A 377 -11.03 19.09 9.87
CA ASN A 377 -10.16 20.18 9.42
C ASN A 377 -9.74 20.07 7.93
N SER A 378 -10.67 19.73 7.05
CA SER A 378 -10.38 19.42 5.65
C SER A 378 -11.29 20.15 4.68
N ASN A 379 -10.80 20.37 3.46
CA ASN A 379 -11.58 20.82 2.33
C ASN A 379 -11.61 19.69 1.29
N VAL A 380 -12.75 19.04 1.08
CA VAL A 380 -12.82 17.88 0.18
C VAL A 380 -14.16 17.80 -0.55
N SER A 381 -14.14 17.19 -1.73
CA SER A 381 -15.37 16.82 -2.45
C SER A 381 -15.58 15.32 -2.33
N PHE A 382 -16.74 14.89 -1.87
CA PHE A 382 -17.08 13.48 -1.72
C PHE A 382 -18.07 13.06 -2.82
N TRP A 383 -17.61 12.18 -3.70
CA TRP A 383 -18.31 11.73 -4.89
C TRP A 383 -18.66 10.24 -4.78
N PRO A 384 -19.84 9.81 -5.27
CA PRO A 384 -20.05 8.39 -5.55
C PRO A 384 -19.13 7.97 -6.70
N TYR A 385 -18.60 6.75 -6.66
CA TYR A 385 -17.78 6.22 -7.76
C TYR A 385 -18.63 6.00 -9.03
N LEU A 386 -19.91 5.63 -8.89
CA LEU A 386 -20.91 5.43 -9.95
C LEU A 386 -22.35 5.66 -9.41
N ASN A 387 -23.31 5.96 -10.30
CA ASN A 387 -24.74 6.21 -9.99
C ASN A 387 -25.54 4.95 -9.55
N LEU A 388 -24.92 3.99 -8.87
CA LEU A 388 -25.51 2.68 -8.63
C LEU A 388 -25.36 2.30 -7.14
N VAL A 389 -26.53 2.15 -6.50
CA VAL A 389 -26.81 1.65 -5.14
C VAL A 389 -26.74 2.69 -4.01
N GLU A 390 -27.76 2.64 -3.14
CA GLU A 390 -27.89 3.38 -1.89
C GLU A 390 -26.92 2.82 -0.83
N THR A 391 -25.65 3.20 -0.86
CA THR A 391 -24.80 3.04 0.33
C THR A 391 -25.23 4.07 1.38
N SER A 392 -25.50 3.61 2.60
CA SER A 392 -25.78 4.53 3.70
C SER A 392 -24.50 4.94 4.42
N PHE A 393 -24.26 6.25 4.56
CA PHE A 393 -23.10 6.79 5.28
C PHE A 393 -23.54 7.56 6.55
N ASP A 394 -22.80 7.42 7.65
CA ASP A 394 -22.89 8.35 8.79
C ASP A 394 -21.69 9.31 8.70
N PHE A 395 -21.96 10.52 8.26
CA PHE A 395 -20.94 11.54 8.08
C PHE A 395 -20.77 12.33 9.37
N ASN A 396 -19.52 12.50 9.82
CA ASN A 396 -19.14 13.39 10.89
C ASN A 396 -18.14 14.42 10.35
N PHE A 397 -18.55 15.69 10.28
CA PHE A 397 -17.74 16.77 9.74
C PHE A 397 -17.35 17.77 10.81
N VAL A 398 -16.05 18.00 10.99
CA VAL A 398 -15.52 18.93 12.00
C VAL A 398 -14.62 19.95 11.30
N ASN A 399 -14.89 21.25 11.49
CA ASN A 399 -14.05 22.34 10.96
C ASN A 399 -13.76 22.22 9.45
N SER A 400 -14.71 21.75 8.65
CA SER A 400 -14.45 21.33 7.26
C SER A 400 -15.30 22.05 6.21
N GLN A 401 -14.81 22.08 4.98
CA GLN A 401 -15.54 22.55 3.80
C GLN A 401 -15.78 21.36 2.87
N ILE A 402 -17.04 20.94 2.73
CA ILE A 402 -17.39 19.69 2.05
C ILE A 402 -18.30 19.97 0.87
N SER A 403 -18.02 19.37 -0.27
CA SER A 403 -18.99 19.23 -1.37
C SER A 403 -19.46 17.78 -1.44
N LEU A 404 -20.73 17.51 -1.15
CA LEU A 404 -21.33 16.18 -1.21
C LEU A 404 -22.13 16.02 -2.50
N TYR A 405 -21.74 15.02 -3.30
CA TYR A 405 -22.44 14.64 -4.53
C TYR A 405 -23.31 13.38 -4.36
N TYR A 406 -23.37 12.82 -3.16
CA TYR A 406 -24.24 11.69 -2.85
C TYR A 406 -25.70 12.12 -2.73
N PRO A 407 -26.68 11.32 -3.18
CA PRO A 407 -28.07 11.51 -2.81
C PRO A 407 -28.23 11.20 -1.32
N ILE A 408 -28.73 12.16 -0.56
CA ILE A 408 -29.08 11.99 0.86
C ILE A 408 -30.60 12.02 0.97
N GLY A 409 -31.21 10.87 1.23
CA GLY A 409 -32.65 10.74 1.51
C GLY A 409 -32.92 10.28 2.96
N ASP A 410 -34.19 10.35 3.38
CA ASP A 410 -34.73 10.09 4.74
C ASP A 410 -34.06 8.96 5.53
N SER A 411 -33.78 7.83 4.87
CA SER A 411 -33.27 6.62 5.51
C SER A 411 -31.76 6.42 5.41
N ASN A 412 -31.08 7.15 4.53
CA ASN A 412 -29.81 6.69 3.96
C ASN A 412 -28.57 7.45 4.47
N GLY A 413 -28.71 8.59 5.15
CA GLY A 413 -27.56 9.31 5.68
C GLY A 413 -27.85 10.09 6.95
N ILE A 414 -26.88 10.19 7.85
CA ILE A 414 -26.87 11.18 8.94
C ILE A 414 -25.66 12.08 8.70
N ILE A 415 -25.84 13.39 8.86
CA ILE A 415 -24.73 14.34 8.89
C ILE A 415 -24.64 14.92 10.30
N ARG A 416 -23.52 14.65 10.97
CA ARG A 416 -23.17 15.14 12.31
C ARG A 416 -21.92 16.01 12.25
N GLY A 417 -21.61 16.63 13.39
CA GLY A 417 -20.33 17.28 13.64
C GLY A 417 -20.49 18.75 14.03
N SER A 418 -19.53 19.57 13.64
CA SER A 418 -19.49 20.97 14.03
C SER A 418 -18.72 21.88 13.08
N ASN A 419 -19.10 23.16 13.07
CA ASN A 419 -18.36 24.26 12.45
C ASN A 419 -17.90 23.96 11.00
N SER A 420 -18.80 23.39 10.20
CA SER A 420 -18.49 22.95 8.83
C SER A 420 -19.42 23.61 7.81
N THR A 421 -18.91 23.86 6.61
CA THR A 421 -19.72 24.30 5.45
C THR A 421 -19.92 23.11 4.52
N ILE A 422 -21.18 22.79 4.22
CA ILE A 422 -21.55 21.58 3.50
C ILE A 422 -22.40 21.98 2.31
N MET A 423 -21.86 21.82 1.11
CA MET A 423 -22.57 22.02 -0.15
C MET A 423 -23.15 20.67 -0.60
N LEU A 424 -24.47 20.61 -0.73
CA LEU A 424 -25.22 19.43 -1.14
C LEU A 424 -25.62 19.57 -2.62
N HIS A 425 -25.09 18.70 -3.47
CA HIS A 425 -25.38 18.74 -4.91
C HIS A 425 -26.57 17.87 -5.33
N SER A 426 -26.91 16.84 -4.55
CA SER A 426 -28.02 15.93 -4.84
C SER A 426 -28.90 15.79 -3.61
N VAL A 427 -29.97 16.59 -3.55
CA VAL A 427 -30.98 16.54 -2.49
C VAL A 427 -32.28 16.09 -3.15
N GLU A 428 -32.73 14.87 -2.86
CA GLU A 428 -33.99 14.35 -3.42
C GLU A 428 -35.21 14.84 -2.62
N ASP A 429 -35.03 15.13 -1.32
CA ASP A 429 -36.05 15.72 -0.44
C ASP A 429 -35.37 16.57 0.66
N ASN A 430 -36.09 17.56 1.21
CA ASN A 430 -35.63 18.50 2.23
C ASN A 430 -35.36 17.85 3.62
N SER A 431 -35.41 16.53 3.71
CA SER A 431 -35.47 15.77 4.95
C SER A 431 -34.12 15.16 5.39
N VAL A 432 -33.02 15.85 5.10
CA VAL A 432 -31.70 15.47 5.62
C VAL A 432 -31.69 15.55 7.15
N ALA A 433 -31.37 14.45 7.83
CA ALA A 433 -31.15 14.44 9.28
C ALA A 433 -29.81 15.14 9.62
N CYS A 434 -29.85 16.45 9.85
CA CYS A 434 -28.67 17.22 10.25
C CYS A 434 -28.55 17.30 11.78
N GLY A 435 -27.53 16.64 12.34
CA GLY A 435 -27.07 16.78 13.72
C GLY A 435 -25.78 17.59 13.85
N CYS A 436 -25.51 18.52 12.92
CA CYS A 436 -24.25 19.25 12.82
C CYS A 436 -24.39 20.65 13.44
N SER A 437 -23.73 20.86 14.59
CA SER A 437 -23.81 22.12 15.34
C SER A 437 -23.04 23.25 14.68
N ASN A 438 -23.64 24.43 14.52
CA ASN A 438 -23.01 25.58 13.83
C ASN A 438 -22.52 25.24 12.41
N CYS A 439 -23.18 24.31 11.72
CA CYS A 439 -22.85 23.98 10.34
C CYS A 439 -23.73 24.77 9.37
N HIS A 440 -23.14 25.21 8.26
CA HIS A 440 -23.84 25.89 7.19
C HIS A 440 -24.10 24.90 6.04
N PHE A 441 -25.37 24.75 5.68
CA PHE A 441 -25.80 23.87 4.59
C PHE A 441 -26.24 24.71 3.40
N ASP A 442 -25.59 24.51 2.27
CA ASP A 442 -25.96 25.11 0.99
C ASP A 442 -26.38 24.01 0.02
N SER A 443 -27.34 24.28 -0.86
CA SER A 443 -27.78 23.34 -1.90
C SER A 443 -28.12 24.06 -3.18
N MET A 444 -28.14 23.33 -4.31
CA MET A 444 -28.59 23.92 -5.58
C MET A 444 -30.04 24.42 -5.57
N ILE A 445 -30.87 23.95 -4.63
CA ILE A 445 -32.29 24.33 -4.49
C ILE A 445 -32.45 25.50 -3.50
N GLY A 446 -31.39 25.85 -2.77
CA GLY A 446 -31.36 26.92 -1.74
C GLY A 446 -30.78 26.43 -0.41
N THR A 447 -30.84 27.28 0.61
CA THR A 447 -30.37 26.96 1.96
C THR A 447 -31.32 25.96 2.63
N ILE A 448 -30.79 24.88 3.21
CA ILE A 448 -31.58 23.91 3.99
C ILE A 448 -31.63 24.38 5.46
N GLU A 449 -32.82 24.67 5.96
CA GLU A 449 -33.02 24.89 7.40
C GLU A 449 -33.04 23.54 8.12
N CYS A 450 -31.91 23.18 8.74
CA CYS A 450 -31.85 22.00 9.59
C CYS A 450 -32.49 22.29 10.95
N PRO A 451 -33.50 21.52 11.41
CA PRO A 451 -34.02 21.67 12.76
C PRO A 451 -32.91 21.33 13.77
N ILE A 452 -32.61 22.25 14.68
CA ILE A 452 -31.72 21.99 15.81
C ILE A 452 -32.39 20.93 16.67
N VAL A 453 -32.03 19.65 16.50
CA VAL A 453 -32.43 18.61 17.43
C VAL A 453 -31.56 18.78 18.67
N THR A 454 -32.09 19.45 19.69
CA THR A 454 -31.50 19.39 21.03
C THR A 454 -31.35 17.91 21.39
N PRO A 455 -30.13 17.43 21.73
CA PRO A 455 -29.93 16.02 22.01
C PRO A 455 -30.84 15.63 23.18
N THR A 456 -31.78 14.73 22.93
CA THR A 456 -32.56 14.11 23.98
C THR A 456 -31.55 13.43 24.90
N PRO A 457 -31.47 13.77 26.20
CA PRO A 457 -30.48 13.21 27.09
C PRO A 457 -30.61 11.69 27.05
N SER A 458 -29.58 11.00 26.55
CA SER A 458 -29.53 9.55 26.66
C SER A 458 -29.55 9.25 28.15
N THR A 459 -30.60 8.57 28.61
CA THR A 459 -30.65 8.01 29.96
C THR A 459 -29.48 7.06 30.10
N CYS A 460 -28.42 7.55 30.74
CA CYS A 460 -27.25 6.78 31.07
C CYS A 460 -27.65 5.73 32.12
N MET A 461 -28.17 4.59 31.67
CA MET A 461 -28.23 3.38 32.48
C MET A 461 -26.87 2.68 32.39
N CYS A 462 -25.87 3.25 33.04
CA CYS A 462 -24.68 2.50 33.40
C CYS A 462 -24.28 2.90 34.81
N SER A 463 -24.86 2.19 35.78
CA SER A 463 -24.34 2.09 37.13
C SER A 463 -23.02 1.30 37.08
N CYS A 464 -21.89 1.98 37.01
CA CYS A 464 -20.62 1.41 37.45
C CYS A 464 -19.72 2.48 38.08
N PRO A 465 -19.02 2.14 39.17
CA PRO A 465 -18.54 3.10 40.16
C PRO A 465 -17.30 3.86 39.70
N CYS A 466 -17.28 5.15 39.98
CA CYS A 466 -16.13 6.03 39.84
C CYS A 466 -14.96 5.46 40.63
N VAL A 467 -13.95 4.92 39.95
CA VAL A 467 -12.63 4.72 40.53
C VAL A 467 -11.93 6.06 40.47
N SER A 468 -11.85 6.71 41.62
CA SER A 468 -11.01 7.87 41.88
C SER A 468 -9.55 7.50 41.61
N SER A 469 -8.95 8.10 40.58
CA SER A 469 -7.51 8.07 40.37
C SER A 469 -6.94 9.44 40.68
N SER A 470 -6.10 9.43 41.71
CA SER A 470 -5.31 10.53 42.20
C SER A 470 -4.34 11.03 41.12
N SER A 471 -4.21 12.36 41.09
CA SER A 471 -3.23 13.11 40.34
C SER A 471 -1.79 12.65 40.65
N SER A 472 -1.10 12.12 39.65
CA SER A 472 0.35 12.18 39.58
C SER A 472 0.75 12.99 38.36
N SER A 473 1.23 14.19 38.64
CA SER A 473 1.98 15.05 37.74
C SER A 473 3.21 14.31 37.24
N LEU A 474 3.32 14.11 35.92
CA LEU A 474 4.61 13.85 35.29
C LEU A 474 4.78 14.81 34.11
N SER A 475 5.83 15.58 34.28
CA SER A 475 6.32 16.69 33.49
C SER A 475 6.54 16.34 32.02
N SER A 476 6.13 17.30 31.19
CA SER A 476 6.60 17.54 29.84
C SER A 476 8.10 17.27 29.66
N SER A 477 8.44 16.33 28.77
CA SER A 477 9.70 16.37 28.04
C SER A 477 9.37 16.54 26.56
N SER A 478 9.86 17.65 26.02
CA SER A 478 9.86 18.02 24.63
C SER A 478 10.60 16.98 23.80
N PHE A 479 9.99 16.52 22.71
CA PHE A 479 10.70 15.79 21.66
C PHE A 479 10.75 16.63 20.39
N SER A 480 11.96 16.80 19.90
CA SER A 480 12.34 17.37 18.62
C SER A 480 12.81 16.24 17.69
N LEU A 481 12.35 16.34 16.44
CA LEU A 481 12.50 15.44 15.27
C LEU A 481 11.63 14.19 15.28
#